data_AF-A0A344J7H0-F1
#
_entry.id   AF-A0A344J7H0-F1
#
_cell.length_a   1.000
_cell.length_b   1.000
_cell.length_c   1.000
_cell.angle_alpha   90.00
_cell.angle_beta   90.00
_cell.angle_gamma   90.00
#
_symmetry.space_group_name_H-M   'P 1'
#
loop_
_entity.id
_entity.type
_entity.pdbx_description
1 polymer ?
#
loop_
_entity_poly.entity_id
_entity_poly.type
_entity_poly.pdbx_seq_one_letter_code
_entity_poly.pdbx_strand_id
1 'polypeptide(L)'
;MRLHHLFAVSAAAALSACAVTPASPADPAGTLRFSGTVQTTDTGCYVDGVCTATVDGTVVTTMSGERLNNPVWGQPNSLPAVGQKVEVFCARTGAKTCTLKGSADYFLRVLP
;
A
#
# COMPACT_ATOMS: atom_id res chain seq x y z
N MET A 1 -19.06 64.20 8.22
CA MET A 1 -19.29 62.80 7.80
C MET A 1 -17.97 62.07 7.93
N ARG A 2 -17.86 61.17 8.92
CA ARG A 2 -16.63 60.39 9.23
C ARG A 2 -16.75 59.00 8.61
N LEU A 3 -15.68 58.59 7.94
CA LEU A 3 -15.46 57.28 7.35
C LEU A 3 -14.76 56.37 8.38
N HIS A 4 -15.08 55.07 8.33
CA HIS A 4 -14.25 53.90 8.65
C HIS A 4 -14.71 52.90 9.73
N HIS A 5 -14.59 51.64 9.30
CA HIS A 5 -14.37 50.37 10.01
C HIS A 5 -15.59 49.57 10.50
N LEU A 6 -15.72 48.34 9.98
CA LEU A 6 -15.54 47.07 10.71
C LEU A 6 -15.89 45.89 9.76
N PHE A 7 -14.87 45.27 9.15
CA PHE A 7 -14.34 43.95 9.48
C PHE A 7 -15.26 42.77 9.16
N ALA A 8 -14.92 42.09 8.06
CA ALA A 8 -15.40 40.78 7.65
C ALA A 8 -14.82 39.68 8.55
N VAL A 9 -15.62 38.65 8.86
CA VAL A 9 -15.10 37.31 9.15
C VAL A 9 -16.10 36.27 8.63
N SER A 10 -15.90 35.82 7.39
CA SER A 10 -16.53 34.59 6.90
C SER A 10 -15.75 33.41 7.46
N ALA A 11 -16.35 32.68 8.40
CA ALA A 11 -15.80 31.43 8.91
C ALA A 11 -15.98 30.31 7.86
N ALA A 12 -14.93 30.05 7.07
CA ALA A 12 -14.87 28.86 6.24
C ALA A 12 -14.42 27.68 7.11
N ALA A 13 -15.36 26.79 7.43
CA ALA A 13 -15.06 25.51 8.05
C ALA A 13 -14.31 24.62 7.04
N ALA A 14 -13.00 24.43 7.27
CA ALA A 14 -12.20 23.49 6.51
C ALA A 14 -12.58 22.06 6.92
N LEU A 15 -13.42 21.41 6.11
CA LEU A 15 -13.65 19.97 6.18
C LEU A 15 -12.31 19.28 5.88
N SER A 16 -11.78 18.59 6.89
CA SER A 16 -10.62 17.71 6.76
C SER A 16 -10.98 16.57 5.80
N ALA A 17 -10.63 16.72 4.54
CA ALA A 17 -10.63 15.64 3.58
C ALA A 17 -9.49 14.70 3.98
N CYS A 18 -9.81 13.53 4.54
CA CYS A 18 -8.91 12.40 4.50
C CYS A 18 -8.56 12.20 3.03
N ALA A 19 -7.33 12.55 2.64
CA ALA A 19 -6.82 12.33 1.30
C ALA A 19 -6.81 10.81 1.07
N VAL A 20 -7.91 10.29 0.52
CA VAL A 20 -7.94 8.95 -0.02
C VAL A 20 -7.08 9.02 -1.27
N THR A 21 -5.82 8.61 -1.15
CA THR A 21 -4.94 8.46 -2.30
C THR A 21 -5.68 7.58 -3.31
N PRO A 22 -5.94 8.05 -4.54
CA PRO A 22 -6.57 7.20 -5.54
C PRO A 22 -5.68 5.99 -5.76
N ALA A 23 -6.25 4.80 -5.58
CA ALA A 23 -5.57 3.56 -5.92
C ALA A 23 -5.09 3.67 -7.37
N SER A 24 -3.78 3.51 -7.58
CA SER A 24 -3.13 3.60 -8.89
C SER A 24 -3.91 2.79 -9.93
N PRO A 25 -4.07 3.29 -11.19
CA PRO A 25 -4.85 2.60 -12.20
C PRO A 25 -4.38 1.16 -12.36
N ALA A 26 -5.34 0.26 -12.26
CA ALA A 26 -5.21 -1.16 -12.52
C ALA A 26 -4.61 -1.42 -13.91
N ASP A 27 -3.53 -2.20 -13.98
CA ASP A 27 -3.11 -2.75 -15.27
C ASP A 27 -4.11 -3.87 -15.66
N PRO A 28 -4.71 -3.88 -16.86
CA PRO A 28 -5.63 -4.93 -17.29
C PRO A 28 -5.00 -6.34 -17.34
N ALA A 29 -3.68 -6.46 -17.18
CA ALA A 29 -2.90 -7.70 -17.29
C ALA A 29 -2.94 -8.63 -16.05
N GLY A 30 -3.83 -8.41 -15.08
CA GLY A 30 -3.88 -9.25 -13.86
C GLY A 30 -2.76 -8.97 -12.86
N THR A 31 -1.99 -7.90 -13.07
CA THR A 31 -0.97 -7.40 -12.16
C THR A 31 -1.36 -6.04 -11.59
N LEU A 32 -0.76 -5.67 -10.47
CA LEU A 32 -0.89 -4.37 -9.83
C LEU A 32 0.49 -3.74 -9.75
N ARG A 33 0.58 -2.46 -10.15
CA ARG A 33 1.76 -1.63 -9.91
C ARG A 33 1.36 -0.30 -9.30
N PHE A 34 1.93 0.01 -8.15
CA PHE A 34 1.60 1.24 -7.41
C PHE A 34 2.73 1.62 -6.45
N SER A 35 2.62 2.80 -5.86
CA SER A 35 3.47 3.23 -4.75
C SER A 35 2.59 3.74 -3.62
N GLY A 36 3.05 3.62 -2.39
CA GLY A 36 2.28 4.06 -1.23
C GLY A 36 3.05 3.95 0.08
N THR A 37 2.36 4.18 1.19
CA THR A 37 2.95 4.10 2.53
C THR A 37 2.56 2.78 3.20
N VAL A 38 3.52 2.11 3.84
CA VAL A 38 3.26 0.91 4.64
C VAL A 38 2.48 1.31 5.89
N GLN A 39 1.27 0.81 6.02
CA GLN A 39 0.37 1.09 7.14
C GLN A 39 0.48 0.03 8.24
N THR A 40 0.55 -1.25 7.85
CA THR A 40 0.68 -2.38 8.77
C THR A 40 1.46 -3.51 8.12
N THR A 41 2.07 -4.36 8.94
CA THR A 41 2.70 -5.61 8.52
C THR A 41 2.24 -6.76 9.41
N ASP A 42 2.00 -7.92 8.81
CA ASP A 42 1.75 -9.18 9.50
C ASP A 42 2.90 -10.13 9.21
N THR A 43 3.59 -10.56 10.28
CA THR A 43 4.76 -11.45 10.23
C THR A 43 4.43 -12.87 10.68
N GLY A 44 3.16 -13.19 10.91
CA GLY A 44 2.70 -14.47 11.45
C GLY A 44 2.80 -15.66 10.49
N CYS A 45 3.65 -15.64 9.46
CA CYS A 45 3.73 -16.71 8.46
C CYS A 45 4.48 -17.98 8.86
N TYR A 46 4.47 -18.33 10.15
CA TYR A 46 5.07 -19.56 10.62
C TYR A 46 4.28 -20.78 10.13
N VAL A 47 5.00 -21.81 9.68
CA VAL A 47 4.49 -23.12 9.21
C VAL A 47 3.58 -23.02 7.98
N ASP A 48 2.34 -22.55 8.15
CA ASP A 48 1.29 -22.46 7.13
C ASP A 48 0.69 -21.03 7.03
N GLY A 49 1.19 -20.09 7.84
CA GLY A 49 0.68 -18.72 7.87
C GLY A 49 1.05 -17.90 6.62
N VAL A 50 0.45 -16.72 6.50
CA VAL A 50 0.67 -15.77 5.39
C VAL A 50 1.20 -14.46 5.95
N CYS A 51 2.32 -13.98 5.40
CA CYS A 51 2.90 -12.70 5.76
C CYS A 51 2.36 -11.65 4.80
N THR A 52 1.97 -10.51 5.33
CA THR A 52 1.36 -9.45 4.54
C THR A 52 1.92 -8.08 4.90
N ALA A 53 1.83 -7.16 3.95
CA ALA A 53 2.00 -5.73 4.19
C ALA A 53 0.79 -4.99 3.63
N THR A 54 0.23 -4.07 4.39
CA THR A 54 -0.81 -3.16 3.90
C THR A 54 -0.15 -1.87 3.44
N VAL A 55 -0.31 -1.53 2.16
CA VAL A 55 0.23 -0.33 1.54
C VAL A 55 -0.92 0.51 1.01
N ASP A 56 -1.14 1.69 1.59
CA ASP A 56 -2.27 2.60 1.28
C ASP A 56 -3.62 1.85 1.12
N GLY A 57 -3.91 0.94 2.06
CA GLY A 57 -5.15 0.15 2.08
C GLY A 57 -5.20 -1.05 1.12
N THR A 58 -4.11 -1.35 0.41
CA THR A 58 -3.96 -2.57 -0.40
C THR A 58 -3.14 -3.61 0.35
N VAL A 59 -3.67 -4.81 0.52
CA VAL A 59 -2.98 -5.92 1.19
C VAL A 59 -2.12 -6.67 0.19
N VAL A 60 -0.81 -6.73 0.46
CA VAL A 60 0.17 -7.43 -0.35
C VAL A 60 0.62 -8.67 0.41
N THR A 61 0.31 -9.86 -0.10
CA THR A 61 0.88 -11.12 0.39
C THR A 61 2.33 -11.21 -0.02
N THR A 62 3.23 -11.15 0.97
CA THR A 62 4.68 -11.10 0.73
C THR A 62 5.36 -12.45 0.88
N MET A 63 4.79 -13.33 1.70
CA MET A 63 5.30 -14.69 1.92
C MET A 63 4.15 -15.59 2.41
N SER A 64 4.28 -16.89 2.24
CA SER A 64 3.51 -17.88 2.99
C SER A 64 4.40 -19.03 3.43
N GLY A 65 3.94 -19.79 4.44
CA GLY A 65 4.62 -20.99 4.92
C GLY A 65 4.85 -22.05 3.81
N GLU A 66 3.98 -22.07 2.79
CA GLU A 66 4.13 -22.91 1.59
C GLU A 66 5.36 -22.59 0.74
N ARG A 67 6.07 -21.48 0.98
CA ARG A 67 7.20 -21.05 0.16
C ARG A 67 8.31 -22.12 0.06
N LEU A 68 8.41 -23.03 1.04
CA LEU A 68 9.32 -24.17 0.98
C LEU A 68 8.96 -25.17 -0.13
N ASN A 69 7.67 -25.31 -0.45
CA ASN A 69 7.16 -26.26 -1.45
C ASN A 69 6.85 -25.59 -2.80
N ASN A 70 6.74 -24.27 -2.84
CA ASN A 70 6.55 -23.49 -4.06
C ASN A 70 7.45 -22.25 -4.01
N PRO A 71 8.69 -22.32 -4.57
CA PRO A 71 9.74 -21.34 -4.30
C PRO A 71 9.65 -20.08 -5.16
N VAL A 72 8.75 -20.02 -6.15
CA VAL A 72 8.68 -18.87 -7.05
C VAL A 72 7.95 -17.72 -6.40
N TRP A 73 8.72 -16.77 -5.88
CA TRP A 73 8.24 -15.57 -5.20
C TRP A 73 9.08 -14.36 -5.55
N GLY A 74 8.42 -13.21 -5.55
CA GLY A 74 9.05 -11.91 -5.64
C GLY A 74 9.77 -11.47 -4.36
N GLN A 75 10.32 -10.26 -4.43
CA GLN A 75 10.93 -9.56 -3.30
C GLN A 75 9.84 -8.79 -2.50
N PRO A 76 9.95 -8.62 -1.19
CA PRO A 76 11.17 -8.74 -0.41
C PRO A 76 11.22 -10.02 0.41
N ASN A 77 12.44 -10.46 0.72
CA ASN A 77 12.66 -11.48 1.74
C ASN A 77 12.53 -10.93 3.17
N SER A 78 12.46 -9.61 3.34
CA SER A 78 12.24 -8.90 4.61
C SER A 78 11.18 -7.82 4.44
N LEU A 79 10.18 -7.80 5.32
CA LEU A 79 9.12 -6.78 5.28
C LEU A 79 9.66 -5.37 5.59
N PRO A 80 9.21 -4.33 4.87
CA PRO A 80 9.53 -2.95 5.21
C PRO A 80 8.90 -2.53 6.55
N ALA A 81 9.43 -1.47 7.15
CA ALA A 81 8.87 -0.90 8.36
C ALA A 81 7.59 -0.10 8.08
N VAL A 82 6.67 -0.07 9.05
CA VAL A 82 5.50 0.81 9.03
C VAL A 82 5.94 2.27 8.92
N GLY A 83 5.26 3.03 8.06
CA GLY A 83 5.55 4.42 7.75
C GLY A 83 6.50 4.63 6.57
N GLN A 84 7.16 3.58 6.06
CA GLN A 84 8.03 3.71 4.88
C GLN A 84 7.21 3.84 3.59
N LYS A 85 7.75 4.63 2.65
CA LYS A 85 7.25 4.67 1.27
C LYS A 85 7.82 3.51 0.48
N VAL A 86 6.97 2.85 -0.29
CA VAL A 86 7.33 1.66 -1.07
C VAL A 86 6.75 1.74 -2.48
N GLU A 87 7.40 1.06 -3.41
CA GLU A 87 6.85 0.70 -4.72
C GLU A 87 6.51 -0.79 -4.71
N VAL A 88 5.36 -1.13 -5.28
CA VAL A 88 4.82 -2.49 -5.35
C VAL A 88 4.55 -2.87 -6.80
N PHE A 89 4.95 -4.08 -7.16
CA PHE A 89 4.55 -4.79 -8.37
C PHE A 89 4.20 -6.23 -8.02
N CYS A 90 2.95 -6.64 -8.22
CA CYS A 90 2.42 -7.93 -7.73
C CYS A 90 1.33 -8.51 -8.63
N ALA A 91 1.04 -9.80 -8.51
CA ALA A 91 -0.13 -10.43 -9.13
C ALA A 91 -1.40 -10.07 -8.37
N ARG A 92 -2.41 -9.54 -9.06
CA ARG A 92 -3.69 -9.18 -8.46
C ARG A 92 -4.46 -10.44 -8.03
N THR A 93 -4.98 -10.43 -6.82
CA THR A 93 -5.86 -11.51 -6.30
C THR A 93 -7.26 -11.00 -5.96
N GLY A 94 -7.46 -9.69 -5.90
CA GLY A 94 -8.74 -9.04 -5.63
C GLY A 94 -8.67 -7.53 -5.81
N ALA A 95 -9.74 -6.82 -5.47
CA ALA A 95 -9.82 -5.37 -5.70
C ALA A 95 -8.76 -4.57 -4.92
N LYS A 96 -8.43 -5.00 -3.69
CA LYS A 96 -7.42 -4.38 -2.81
C LYS A 96 -6.45 -5.42 -2.25
N THR A 97 -6.25 -6.51 -2.99
CA THR A 97 -5.35 -7.58 -2.57
C THR A 97 -4.49 -8.04 -3.75
N CYS A 98 -3.23 -8.33 -3.47
CA CYS A 98 -2.32 -8.93 -4.43
C CYS A 98 -1.27 -9.82 -3.75
N THR A 99 -0.51 -10.55 -4.55
CA THR A 99 0.52 -11.50 -4.06
C THR A 99 1.81 -11.35 -4.83
N LEU A 100 2.92 -11.58 -4.14
CA LEU A 100 4.24 -11.73 -4.72
C LEU A 100 4.53 -13.17 -5.17
N LYS A 101 3.61 -14.12 -4.94
CA LYS A 101 3.73 -15.51 -5.41
C LYS A 101 3.61 -15.57 -6.93
N GLY A 102 4.43 -16.40 -7.58
CA GLY A 102 4.29 -16.77 -9.00
C GLY A 102 5.28 -16.10 -9.96
N SER A 103 6.00 -15.04 -9.55
CA SER A 103 7.09 -14.48 -10.35
C SER A 103 8.18 -13.88 -9.45
N ALA A 104 9.45 -14.08 -9.85
CA ALA A 104 10.61 -13.45 -9.20
C ALA A 104 10.72 -11.95 -9.52
N ASP A 105 10.02 -11.47 -10.56
CA ASP A 105 10.01 -10.06 -10.96
C ASP A 105 9.07 -9.22 -10.10
N TYR A 106 8.17 -9.85 -9.34
CA TYR A 106 7.32 -9.14 -8.40
C TYR A 106 8.17 -8.56 -7.26
N PHE A 107 7.79 -7.37 -6.79
CA PHE A 107 8.51 -6.71 -5.73
C PHE A 107 7.62 -5.86 -4.84
N LEU A 108 8.07 -5.68 -3.61
CA LEU A 108 7.68 -4.60 -2.71
C LEU A 108 8.98 -4.04 -2.14
N ARG A 109 9.38 -2.86 -2.61
CA ARG A 109 10.70 -2.26 -2.32
C ARG A 109 10.54 -0.88 -1.69
N VAL A 110 11.39 -0.60 -0.70
CA VAL A 110 11.47 0.72 -0.08
C VAL A 110 12.01 1.72 -1.10
N LEU A 111 11.34 2.88 -1.18
CA LEU A 111 11.83 4.01 -1.96
C LEU A 111 12.78 4.84 -1.10
N PRO A 112 13.87 5.38 -1.67
CA PRO A 112 14.83 6.21 -0.96
C PRO A 112 14.25 7.54 -0.47
#